data_AF-A0A8H4REA8-F1
#
_entry.id   AF-A0A8H4REA8-F1
#
_cell.length_a   1.000
_cell.length_b   1.000
_cell.length_c   1.000
_cell.angle_alpha   90.00
_cell.angle_beta   90.00
_cell.angle_gamma   90.00
#
_symmetry.space_group_name_H-M   'P 1'
#
loop_
_entity.id
_entity.type
_entity.pdbx_description
1 polymer ?
#
loop_
_entity_poly.entity_id
_entity_poly.type
_entity_poly.pdbx_seq_one_letter_code
_entity_poly.pdbx_strand_id
1 'polypeptide(L)'
;MIGSSTVIQRLQLLSRPIWTKPKQPASATIIYFYFNFRNTEQQHTAGMLYSLLYQLTNSLTHVPEEISGMWEKCKGKRTRPSPDELLLFLVYIVQHYVTKVFVIPDALDECSECNILLPVLIHLMENESVSLFLTGRSERDIQQALGPLPIYSATIESSAVAADVELFVKKQIQILGAKGIPKAIRHALNCLPKTLDESYNRILLSIQSDEEREILRRTLQFVVFAARPMKLKEVVEAVGIEDDNTKLDPDDRFNNPEHLIKNLRSLLITIGGYLRLFCYSIQEYLQSLRIA
;
A
#
# COMPACT_ATOMS: atom_id res chain seq x y z
N MET A 1 -1.67 11.09 -0.24
CA MET A 1 -1.18 10.20 -1.31
C MET A 1 -0.43 9.05 -0.65
N ILE A 2 -1.11 7.93 -0.46
CA ILE A 2 -0.71 6.77 0.37
C ILE A 2 -1.40 5.59 -0.32
N GLY A 3 -0.80 5.01 -1.36
CA GLY A 3 -1.28 3.78 -2.02
C GLY A 3 -0.25 2.65 -1.97
N SER A 4 0.85 2.90 -1.25
CA SER A 4 2.01 2.01 -1.07
C SER A 4 2.39 1.89 0.42
N SER A 5 2.03 2.90 1.22
CA SER A 5 2.41 2.93 2.63
C SER A 5 1.71 1.87 3.49
N THR A 6 0.70 1.14 3.00
CA THR A 6 -0.01 0.12 3.79
C THR A 6 0.75 -1.19 3.86
N VAL A 7 1.39 -1.64 2.76
CA VAL A 7 2.26 -2.83 2.79
C VAL A 7 3.49 -2.53 3.63
N ILE A 8 4.07 -1.35 3.47
CA ILE A 8 5.23 -0.90 4.24
C ILE A 8 4.87 -0.68 5.72
N GLN A 9 3.74 -0.02 6.05
CA GLN A 9 3.27 0.11 7.44
C GLN A 9 2.93 -1.24 8.05
N ARG A 10 2.39 -2.19 7.26
CA ARG A 10 2.08 -3.54 7.73
C ARG A 10 3.35 -4.37 7.93
N LEU A 11 4.37 -4.23 7.07
CA LEU A 11 5.70 -4.81 7.28
C LEU A 11 6.39 -4.17 8.51
N GLN A 12 6.21 -2.88 8.74
CA GLN A 12 6.67 -2.20 9.97
C GLN A 12 5.90 -2.65 11.22
N LEU A 13 4.60 -2.93 11.11
CA LEU A 13 3.79 -3.47 12.21
C LEU A 13 4.11 -4.95 12.50
N LEU A 14 4.39 -5.74 11.47
CA LEU A 14 4.74 -7.17 11.59
C LEU A 14 6.20 -7.40 12.01
N SER A 15 7.10 -6.47 11.70
CA SER A 15 8.49 -6.49 12.19
C SER A 15 8.62 -6.01 13.63
N ARG A 16 7.60 -5.33 14.18
CA ARG A 16 7.51 -5.14 15.62
C ARG A 16 7.26 -6.51 16.25
N PRO A 17 8.06 -6.90 17.27
CA PRO A 17 7.94 -8.22 17.87
C PRO A 17 6.52 -8.40 18.39
N ILE A 18 5.77 -9.29 17.74
CA ILE A 18 4.47 -9.75 18.22
C ILE A 18 4.73 -10.36 19.59
N TRP A 19 4.17 -9.74 20.62
CA TRP A 19 4.36 -10.07 22.02
C TRP A 19 4.22 -11.57 22.30
N THR A 20 5.34 -12.30 22.28
CA THR A 20 5.58 -13.58 22.97
C THR A 20 7.10 -13.75 23.14
N LYS A 21 7.64 -13.13 24.21
CA LYS A 21 8.82 -13.46 25.06
C LYS A 21 9.96 -14.40 24.55
N PRO A 22 11.19 -14.26 25.08
CA PRO A 22 12.31 -13.55 24.46
C PRO A 22 13.51 -14.46 24.15
N LYS A 23 14.05 -14.35 22.94
CA LYS A 23 15.50 -14.41 22.70
C LYS A 23 15.78 -13.20 21.83
N GLN A 24 16.55 -12.25 22.36
CA GLN A 24 16.86 -10.93 21.81
C GLN A 24 16.65 -10.87 20.28
N PRO A 25 15.60 -10.20 19.76
CA PRO A 25 15.54 -10.00 18.32
C PRO A 25 16.68 -9.04 18.00
N ALA A 26 17.63 -9.49 17.17
CA ALA A 26 18.55 -8.57 16.52
C ALA A 26 17.68 -7.44 15.92
N SER A 27 17.94 -6.21 16.35
CA SER A 27 17.18 -5.02 15.97
C SER A 27 17.27 -4.83 14.45
N ALA A 28 16.34 -5.43 13.71
CA ALA A 28 16.28 -5.28 12.26
C ALA A 28 15.62 -3.95 11.93
N THR A 29 16.35 -3.08 11.22
CA THR A 29 15.83 -1.78 10.78
C THR A 29 15.16 -1.93 9.41
N ILE A 30 13.99 -1.33 9.23
CA ILE A 30 13.30 -1.32 7.92
C ILE A 30 13.27 0.11 7.40
N ILE A 31 13.78 0.29 6.18
CA ILE A 31 13.77 1.56 5.46
C ILE A 31 13.14 1.36 4.09
N TYR A 32 12.46 2.38 3.57
CA TYR A 32 11.70 2.27 2.34
C TYR A 32 11.69 3.57 1.54
N PHE A 33 11.41 3.45 0.24
CA PHE A 33 11.20 4.60 -0.62
C PHE A 33 10.17 4.25 -1.68
N TYR A 34 9.27 5.20 -1.98
CA TYR A 34 8.25 5.05 -3.00
C TYR A 34 8.58 5.97 -4.18
N PHE A 35 8.85 5.38 -5.34
CA PHE A 35 8.97 6.12 -6.59
C PHE A 35 7.58 6.52 -7.07
N ASN A 36 7.47 7.74 -7.60
CA ASN A 36 6.20 8.29 -8.04
C ASN A 36 6.35 9.05 -9.35
N PHE A 37 5.78 8.53 -10.44
CA PHE A 37 5.82 9.14 -11.77
C PHE A 37 5.16 10.52 -11.83
N ARG A 38 4.30 10.87 -10.86
CA ARG A 38 3.66 12.19 -10.77
C ARG A 38 4.47 13.21 -9.98
N ASN A 39 5.45 12.77 -9.20
CA ASN A 39 6.29 13.64 -8.39
C ASN A 39 7.73 13.58 -8.87
N THR A 40 8.17 14.61 -9.57
CA THR A 40 9.53 14.71 -10.11
C THR A 40 10.59 14.59 -9.01
N GLU A 41 10.33 15.01 -7.78
CA GLU A 41 11.29 14.87 -6.67
C GLU A 41 11.48 13.42 -6.22
N GLN A 42 10.51 12.54 -6.51
CA GLN A 42 10.51 11.11 -6.14
C GLN A 42 10.89 10.20 -7.31
N GLN A 43 11.56 10.72 -8.34
CA GLN A 43 11.98 9.94 -9.52
C GLN A 43 13.49 9.75 -9.60
N HIS A 44 14.25 10.39 -8.72
CA HIS A 44 15.71 10.45 -8.77
C HIS A 44 16.39 9.52 -7.78
N THR A 45 17.51 8.91 -8.21
CA THR A 45 18.30 7.98 -7.39
C THR A 45 18.85 8.66 -6.14
N ALA A 46 19.32 9.91 -6.28
CA ALA A 46 19.82 10.68 -5.16
C ALA A 46 18.74 10.92 -4.09
N GLY A 47 17.50 11.22 -4.51
CA GLY A 47 16.37 11.45 -3.61
C GLY A 47 16.05 10.21 -2.77
N MET A 48 16.08 9.03 -3.40
CA MET A 48 15.97 7.75 -2.70
C MET A 48 17.07 7.61 -1.65
N LEU A 49 18.34 7.78 -2.04
CA LEU A 49 19.48 7.61 -1.12
C LEU A 49 19.44 8.58 0.07
N TYR A 50 19.05 9.84 -0.13
CA TYR A 50 18.83 10.79 0.97
C TYR A 50 17.76 10.31 1.94
N SER A 51 16.63 9.81 1.41
CA SER A 51 15.53 9.33 2.24
C SER A 51 15.95 8.10 3.05
N LEU A 52 16.67 7.16 2.43
CA LEU A 52 17.18 5.96 3.11
C LEU A 52 18.19 6.32 4.20
N LEU A 53 19.13 7.21 3.91
CA LEU A 53 20.09 7.73 4.88
C LEU A 53 19.39 8.42 6.04
N TYR A 54 18.41 9.28 5.77
CA TYR A 54 17.64 9.97 6.79
C TYR A 54 16.89 8.99 7.70
N GLN A 55 16.27 7.95 7.14
CA GLN A 55 15.59 6.93 7.93
C GLN A 55 16.56 6.11 8.78
N LEU A 56 17.73 5.77 8.24
CA LEU A 56 18.78 5.07 8.98
C LEU A 56 19.32 5.93 10.11
N THR A 57 19.70 7.17 9.87
CA THR A 57 20.26 8.05 10.91
C THR A 57 19.24 8.31 12.02
N ASN A 58 17.95 8.45 11.69
CA ASN A 58 16.90 8.61 12.69
C ASN A 58 16.58 7.32 13.47
N SER A 59 16.99 6.16 12.95
CA SER A 59 16.90 4.88 13.68
C SER A 59 18.06 4.62 14.62
N LEU A 60 19.17 5.36 14.50
CA LEU A 60 20.33 5.27 15.38
C LEU A 60 20.09 6.06 16.67
N THR A 61 20.52 5.52 17.80
CA THR A 61 20.41 6.19 19.12
C THR A 61 21.38 7.36 19.27
N HIS A 62 22.51 7.31 18.55
CA HIS A 62 23.49 8.39 18.46
C HIS A 62 23.93 8.48 17.00
N VAL A 63 23.93 9.68 16.43
CA VAL A 63 24.47 9.89 15.07
C VAL A 63 25.99 9.96 15.19
N PRO A 64 26.74 9.04 14.55
CA PRO A 64 28.19 9.05 14.58
C PRO A 64 28.79 10.39 14.11
N GLU A 65 29.87 10.83 14.76
CA GLU A 65 30.54 12.09 14.43
C GLU A 65 31.12 12.07 13.01
N GLU A 66 31.45 10.89 12.47
CA GLU A 66 31.97 10.73 11.12
C GLU A 66 30.95 11.13 10.06
N ILE A 67 29.68 10.75 10.23
CA ILE A 67 28.59 11.12 9.32
C ILE A 67 28.35 12.63 9.39
N SER A 68 28.35 13.18 10.60
CA SER A 68 28.17 14.62 10.83
C SER A 68 29.32 15.43 10.19
N GLY A 69 30.56 14.96 10.34
CA GLY A 69 31.74 15.58 9.73
C GLY A 69 31.76 15.48 8.20
N MET A 70 31.30 14.37 7.64
CA MET A 70 31.16 14.21 6.18
C MET A 70 30.05 15.12 5.64
N TRP A 71 28.92 15.21 6.33
CA TRP A 71 27.80 16.08 5.95
C TRP A 71 28.17 17.56 5.99
N GLU A 72 28.87 18.01 7.03
CA GLU A 72 29.31 19.41 7.15
C GLU A 72 30.35 19.79 6.08
N LYS A 73 31.22 18.85 5.66
CA LYS A 73 32.12 19.06 4.51
C LYS A 73 31.35 19.28 3.20
N CYS A 74 30.24 18.59 2.99
CA CYS A 74 29.38 18.78 1.82
C CYS A 74 28.63 20.13 1.90
N LYS A 75 28.11 20.49 3.08
CA LYS A 75 27.43 21.76 3.34
C LYS A 75 28.34 22.97 3.10
N GLY A 76 29.61 22.89 3.50
CA GLY A 76 30.62 23.93 3.29
C GLY A 76 30.95 24.22 1.82
N LYS A 77 30.78 23.24 0.92
CA LYS A 77 31.05 23.39 -0.51
C LYS A 77 29.87 23.89 -1.35
N ARG A 78 28.69 24.17 -0.73
CA ARG A 78 27.42 24.52 -1.42
C ARG A 78 27.02 23.55 -2.55
N THR A 79 27.57 22.34 -2.54
CA THR A 79 27.33 21.33 -3.59
C THR A 79 26.54 20.19 -2.97
N ARG A 80 25.51 19.72 -3.68
CA ARG A 80 24.74 18.55 -3.25
C ARG A 80 25.64 17.31 -3.39
N PRO A 81 25.74 16.45 -2.36
CA PRO A 81 26.44 15.16 -2.46
C PRO A 81 26.00 14.37 -3.69
N SER A 82 26.96 13.72 -4.35
CA SER A 82 26.67 12.85 -5.49
C SER A 82 25.98 11.54 -5.06
N PRO A 83 25.28 10.83 -5.95
CA PRO A 83 24.70 9.52 -5.63
C PRO A 83 25.74 8.53 -5.09
N ASP A 84 26.96 8.56 -5.63
CA ASP A 84 28.05 7.68 -5.20
C ASP A 84 28.52 7.99 -3.77
N GLU A 85 28.65 9.28 -3.43
CA GLU A 85 28.99 9.70 -2.07
C GLU A 85 27.90 9.27 -1.07
N LEU A 86 26.63 9.41 -1.44
CA LEU A 86 25.50 8.99 -0.60
C LEU A 86 25.46 7.46 -0.41
N LEU A 87 25.74 6.71 -1.47
CA LEU A 87 25.84 5.25 -1.40
C LEU A 87 26.95 4.82 -0.44
N LEU A 88 28.13 5.44 -0.53
CA LEU A 88 29.25 5.17 0.37
C LEU A 88 28.87 5.43 1.83
N PHE A 89 28.19 6.55 2.12
CA PHE A 89 27.71 6.82 3.48
C PHE A 89 26.72 5.75 3.95
N LEU A 90 25.80 5.34 3.08
CA LEU A 90 24.75 4.39 3.43
C LEU A 90 25.36 3.01 3.75
N VAL A 91 26.28 2.54 2.90
CA VAL A 91 27.01 1.28 3.12
C VAL A 91 27.82 1.35 4.41
N TYR A 92 28.54 2.45 4.66
CA TYR A 92 29.31 2.63 5.89
C TYR A 92 28.42 2.54 7.14
N ILE A 93 27.26 3.20 7.14
CA ILE A 93 26.32 3.15 8.26
C ILE A 93 25.83 1.71 8.49
N VAL A 94 25.45 1.03 7.42
CA VAL A 94 24.93 -0.33 7.50
C VAL A 94 25.98 -1.31 8.00
N GLN A 95 27.24 -1.17 7.60
CA GLN A 95 28.33 -2.05 8.01
C GLN A 95 28.74 -1.85 9.48
N HIS A 96 28.76 -0.60 9.97
CA HIS A 96 29.32 -0.29 11.28
C HIS A 96 28.28 -0.17 12.40
N TYR A 97 27.04 0.20 12.08
CA TYR A 97 26.06 0.60 13.08
C TYR A 97 24.76 -0.21 13.06
N VAL A 98 24.56 -1.06 12.05
CA VAL A 98 23.30 -1.82 11.88
C VAL A 98 23.60 -3.30 11.75
N THR A 99 22.89 -4.12 12.54
CA THR A 99 23.05 -5.59 12.47
C THR A 99 22.33 -6.20 11.27
N LYS A 100 21.13 -5.71 10.97
CA LYS A 100 20.35 -6.10 9.79
C LYS A 100 19.46 -4.94 9.33
N VAL A 101 19.44 -4.67 8.03
CA VAL A 101 18.56 -3.68 7.41
C VAL A 101 17.76 -4.30 6.26
N PHE A 102 16.45 -4.02 6.24
CA PHE A 102 15.59 -4.30 5.10
C PHE A 102 15.34 -3.01 4.33
N VAL A 103 15.66 -3.02 3.04
CA VAL A 103 15.51 -1.86 2.16
C VAL A 103 14.41 -2.17 1.16
N ILE A 104 13.39 -1.32 1.11
CA ILE A 104 12.18 -1.52 0.31
C ILE A 104 11.96 -0.36 -0.69
N PRO A 105 12.61 -0.40 -1.86
CA PRO A 105 12.24 0.44 -3.01
C PRO A 105 10.96 -0.06 -3.67
N ASP A 106 9.94 0.78 -3.70
CA ASP A 106 8.66 0.50 -4.33
C ASP A 106 8.43 1.31 -5.61
N ALA A 107 7.73 0.70 -6.57
CA ALA A 107 7.47 1.19 -7.91
C ALA A 107 8.76 1.52 -8.70
N LEU A 108 9.73 0.60 -8.71
CA LEU A 108 11.06 0.79 -9.31
C LEU A 108 11.03 1.28 -10.78
N ASP A 109 10.01 0.86 -11.54
CA ASP A 109 9.76 1.27 -12.93
C ASP A 109 9.42 2.77 -13.08
N GLU A 110 9.03 3.44 -12.00
CA GLU A 110 8.74 4.87 -12.01
C GLU A 110 9.98 5.75 -11.78
N CYS A 111 11.17 5.14 -11.59
CA CYS A 111 12.43 5.87 -11.51
C CYS A 111 12.91 6.30 -12.90
N SER A 112 13.15 7.60 -13.10
CA SER A 112 13.64 8.14 -14.38
C SER A 112 15.11 7.81 -14.65
N GLU A 113 15.85 7.40 -13.61
CA GLU A 113 17.30 7.13 -13.63
C GLU A 113 17.59 5.65 -13.32
N CYS A 114 16.76 4.75 -13.83
CA CYS A 114 16.84 3.31 -13.51
C CYS A 114 18.23 2.72 -13.82
N ASN A 115 18.89 3.21 -14.86
CA ASN A 115 20.26 2.85 -15.24
C ASN A 115 21.32 3.20 -14.18
N ILE A 116 21.09 4.22 -13.37
CA ILE A 116 21.97 4.62 -12.25
C ILE A 116 21.55 3.86 -10.98
N LEU A 117 20.25 3.70 -10.77
CA LEU A 117 19.69 3.05 -9.58
C LEU A 117 20.03 1.56 -9.50
N LEU A 118 19.98 0.83 -10.60
CA LEU A 118 20.20 -0.63 -10.60
C LEU A 118 21.61 -1.00 -10.10
N PRO A 119 22.72 -0.40 -10.59
CA PRO A 119 24.05 -0.61 -10.02
C PRO A 119 24.14 -0.30 -8.52
N VAL A 120 23.47 0.78 -8.06
CA VAL A 120 23.42 1.15 -6.65
C VAL A 120 22.76 0.05 -5.81
N LEU A 121 21.63 -0.50 -6.28
CA LEU A 121 20.94 -1.60 -5.60
C LEU A 121 21.79 -2.87 -5.57
N ILE A 122 22.48 -3.19 -6.67
CA ILE A 122 23.38 -4.35 -6.74
C ILE A 122 24.49 -4.22 -5.70
N HIS A 123 25.13 -3.05 -5.60
CA HIS A 123 26.16 -2.81 -4.59
C HIS A 123 25.63 -2.95 -3.15
N LEU A 124 24.38 -2.54 -2.90
CA LEU A 124 23.74 -2.78 -1.62
C LEU A 124 23.52 -4.27 -1.33
N MET A 125 23.23 -5.09 -2.34
CA MET A 125 23.05 -6.55 -2.18
C MET A 125 24.33 -7.29 -1.81
N GLU A 126 25.49 -6.75 -2.15
CA GLU A 126 26.79 -7.35 -1.79
C GLU A 126 27.04 -7.33 -0.28
N ASN A 127 26.27 -6.53 0.47
CA ASN A 127 26.38 -6.42 1.92
C ASN A 127 25.45 -7.43 2.62
N GLU A 128 26.01 -8.35 3.41
CA GLU A 128 25.25 -9.40 4.12
C GLU A 128 24.21 -8.82 5.12
N SER A 129 24.48 -7.65 5.67
CA SER A 129 23.58 -6.93 6.58
C SER A 129 22.34 -6.38 5.86
N VAL A 130 22.35 -6.29 4.53
CA VAL A 130 21.23 -5.75 3.73
C VAL A 130 20.31 -6.89 3.25
N SER A 131 19.02 -6.61 3.19
CA SER A 131 18.05 -7.45 2.47
C SER A 131 17.12 -6.55 1.68
N LEU A 132 17.09 -6.74 0.37
CA LEU A 132 16.28 -5.94 -0.55
C LEU A 132 14.94 -6.63 -0.83
N PHE A 133 13.88 -5.84 -0.83
CA PHE A 133 12.58 -6.23 -1.36
C PHE A 133 12.15 -5.18 -2.38
N LEU A 134 12.13 -5.56 -3.64
CA LEU A 134 11.83 -4.67 -4.77
C LEU A 134 10.42 -4.92 -5.28
N THR A 135 9.69 -3.85 -5.58
CA THR A 135 8.39 -3.92 -6.26
C THR A 135 8.39 -2.97 -7.45
N GLY A 136 7.71 -3.37 -8.53
CA GLY A 136 7.64 -2.60 -9.75
C GLY A 136 7.13 -3.44 -10.91
N ARG A 137 6.90 -2.80 -12.05
CA ARG A 137 6.57 -3.48 -13.30
C ARG A 137 7.80 -4.18 -13.86
N SER A 138 7.52 -5.29 -14.53
CA SER A 138 8.55 -6.11 -15.16
C SER A 138 8.95 -5.52 -16.51
N GLU A 139 9.75 -4.44 -16.49
CA GLU A 139 10.30 -3.82 -17.70
C GLU A 139 11.59 -4.51 -18.15
N ARG A 140 11.91 -4.41 -19.46
CA ARG A 140 13.04 -5.11 -20.07
C ARG A 140 14.37 -4.76 -19.40
N ASP A 141 14.59 -3.49 -19.12
CA ASP A 141 15.85 -3.00 -18.56
C ASP A 141 16.07 -3.51 -17.13
N ILE A 142 15.00 -3.55 -16.33
CA ILE A 142 15.00 -4.10 -14.96
C ILE A 142 15.24 -5.62 -15.00
N GLN A 143 14.55 -6.34 -15.89
CA GLN A 143 14.74 -7.78 -16.06
C GLN A 143 16.17 -8.12 -16.48
N GLN A 144 16.76 -7.34 -17.38
CA GLN A 144 18.11 -7.59 -17.89
C GLN A 144 19.17 -7.36 -16.79
N ALA A 145 19.00 -6.32 -15.98
CA ALA A 145 19.94 -6.01 -14.89
C ALA A 145 19.82 -6.96 -13.69
N LEU A 146 18.59 -7.35 -13.33
CA LEU A 146 18.34 -8.20 -12.15
C LEU A 146 18.33 -9.70 -12.46
N GLY A 147 18.12 -10.08 -13.72
CA GLY A 147 18.09 -11.47 -14.18
C GLY A 147 19.33 -12.33 -13.86
N PRO A 148 20.58 -11.82 -13.94
CA PRO A 148 21.75 -12.62 -13.60
C PRO A 148 21.98 -12.76 -12.08
N LEU A 149 21.22 -12.05 -11.25
CA LEU A 149 21.40 -12.04 -9.80
C LEU A 149 20.57 -13.15 -9.14
N PRO A 150 20.99 -13.68 -7.98
CA PRO A 150 20.26 -14.72 -7.25
C PRO A 150 19.05 -14.13 -6.51
N ILE A 151 18.10 -13.55 -7.25
CA ILE A 151 16.91 -12.89 -6.72
C ILE A 151 15.69 -13.81 -6.87
N TYR A 152 14.89 -13.90 -5.81
CA TYR A 152 13.57 -14.52 -5.89
C TYR A 152 12.57 -13.53 -6.49
N SER A 153 12.01 -13.85 -7.65
CA SER A 153 10.95 -13.06 -8.28
C SER A 153 9.59 -13.70 -8.06
N ALA A 154 8.63 -12.91 -7.59
CA ALA A 154 7.22 -13.28 -7.52
C ALA A 154 6.43 -12.38 -8.46
N THR A 155 5.80 -12.95 -9.48
CA THR A 155 4.96 -12.22 -10.42
C THR A 155 3.50 -12.30 -9.99
N ILE A 156 2.84 -11.15 -9.94
CA ILE A 156 1.39 -11.11 -9.78
C ILE A 156 0.80 -11.43 -11.14
N GLU A 157 0.12 -12.58 -11.27
CA GLU A 157 -0.43 -13.05 -12.53
C GLU A 157 -1.39 -12.02 -13.15
N SER A 158 -1.11 -11.59 -14.37
CA SER A 158 -1.95 -10.63 -15.10
C SER A 158 -3.36 -11.15 -15.35
N SER A 159 -3.59 -12.46 -15.36
CA SER A 159 -4.92 -13.08 -15.51
C SER A 159 -5.87 -12.72 -14.36
N ALA A 160 -5.38 -12.76 -13.11
CA ALA A 160 -6.15 -12.39 -11.93
C ALA A 160 -6.43 -10.89 -11.91
N VAL A 161 -5.43 -10.06 -12.23
CA VAL A 161 -5.59 -8.60 -12.31
C VAL A 161 -6.51 -8.20 -13.48
N ALA A 162 -6.40 -8.86 -14.62
CA ALA A 162 -7.26 -8.60 -15.79
C ALA A 162 -8.71 -8.97 -15.50
N ALA A 163 -8.98 -10.08 -14.83
CA ALA A 163 -10.31 -10.46 -14.41
C ALA A 163 -10.92 -9.40 -13.46
N ASP A 164 -10.14 -8.90 -12.50
CA ASP A 164 -10.57 -7.85 -11.59
C ASP A 164 -10.85 -6.52 -12.32
N VAL A 165 -9.97 -6.11 -13.22
CA VAL A 165 -10.14 -4.90 -14.05
C VAL A 165 -11.35 -5.05 -14.97
N GLU A 166 -11.51 -6.18 -15.64
CA GLU A 166 -12.64 -6.46 -16.52
C GLU A 166 -13.96 -6.44 -15.74
N LEU A 167 -13.99 -7.09 -14.57
CA LEU A 167 -15.15 -7.10 -13.69
C LEU A 167 -15.49 -5.69 -13.19
N PHE A 168 -14.48 -4.88 -12.86
CA PHE A 168 -14.66 -3.48 -12.47
C PHE A 168 -15.27 -2.66 -13.60
N VAL A 169 -14.69 -2.74 -14.80
CA VAL A 169 -15.16 -2.02 -16.00
C VAL A 169 -16.58 -2.45 -16.36
N LYS A 170 -16.88 -3.76 -16.36
CA LYS A 170 -18.23 -4.27 -16.60
C LYS A 170 -19.25 -3.71 -15.61
N LYS A 171 -18.91 -3.64 -14.31
CA LYS A 171 -19.78 -3.05 -13.29
C LYS A 171 -19.99 -1.54 -13.52
N GLN A 172 -18.94 -0.79 -13.85
CA GLN A 172 -19.08 0.64 -14.16
C GLN A 172 -19.98 0.86 -15.38
N ILE A 173 -19.86 0.03 -16.42
CA ILE A 173 -20.73 0.07 -17.59
C ILE A 173 -22.19 -0.25 -17.23
N GLN A 174 -22.43 -1.23 -16.36
CA GLN A 174 -23.79 -1.55 -15.88
C GLN A 174 -24.41 -0.37 -15.11
N ILE A 175 -23.65 0.29 -14.24
CA ILE A 175 -24.11 1.49 -13.50
C ILE A 175 -24.46 2.62 -14.47
N LEU A 176 -23.67 2.81 -15.52
CA LEU A 176 -23.94 3.81 -16.56
C LEU A 176 -25.17 3.44 -17.40
N GLY A 177 -25.30 2.17 -17.80
CA GLY A 177 -26.44 1.66 -18.58
C GLY A 177 -27.78 1.76 -17.85
N ALA A 178 -27.77 1.58 -16.52
CA ALA A 178 -28.95 1.74 -15.67
C ALA A 178 -29.51 3.18 -15.65
N LYS A 179 -28.74 4.18 -16.12
CA LYS A 179 -29.22 5.58 -16.17
C LYS A 179 -30.24 5.84 -17.27
N GLY A 180 -30.42 4.92 -18.23
CA GLY A 180 -31.50 4.89 -19.24
C GLY A 180 -31.60 6.08 -20.23
N ILE A 181 -30.94 7.20 -19.95
CA ILE A 181 -31.08 8.48 -20.65
C ILE A 181 -29.73 8.84 -21.29
N PRO A 182 -29.63 8.97 -22.63
CA PRO A 182 -28.37 9.27 -23.32
C PRO A 182 -27.65 10.55 -22.85
N LYS A 183 -28.40 11.54 -22.36
CA LYS A 183 -27.86 12.77 -21.75
C LYS A 183 -27.24 12.49 -20.38
N ALA A 184 -27.88 11.65 -19.56
CA ALA A 184 -27.35 11.23 -18.26
C ALA A 184 -26.11 10.34 -18.40
N ILE A 185 -26.05 9.50 -19.44
CA ILE A 185 -24.87 8.69 -19.78
C ILE A 185 -23.71 9.60 -20.19
N ARG A 186 -23.92 10.55 -21.13
CA ARG A 186 -22.89 11.51 -21.54
C ARG A 186 -22.38 12.36 -20.37
N HIS A 187 -23.29 12.84 -19.52
CA HIS A 187 -22.92 13.56 -18.32
C HIS A 187 -22.11 12.68 -17.36
N ALA A 188 -22.52 11.44 -17.12
CA ALA A 188 -21.81 10.53 -16.23
C ALA A 188 -20.43 10.11 -16.75
N LEU A 189 -20.26 9.98 -18.08
CA LEU A 189 -18.96 9.78 -18.75
C LEU A 189 -18.04 11.00 -18.59
N ASN A 190 -18.58 12.21 -18.72
CA ASN A 190 -17.82 13.45 -18.51
C ASN A 190 -17.47 13.69 -17.03
N CYS A 191 -18.21 13.09 -16.11
CA CYS A 191 -17.96 13.11 -14.67
C CYS A 191 -17.38 11.79 -14.17
N LEU A 192 -16.61 11.07 -15.00
CA LEU A 192 -15.89 9.89 -14.53
C LEU A 192 -14.85 10.31 -13.48
N PRO A 193 -14.69 9.52 -12.40
CA PRO A 193 -13.67 9.79 -11.40
C PRO A 193 -12.28 9.76 -12.05
N LYS A 194 -11.44 10.74 -11.74
CA LYS A 194 -10.06 10.79 -12.23
C LYS A 194 -9.11 9.93 -11.39
N THR A 195 -9.57 9.51 -10.22
CA THR A 195 -8.80 8.68 -9.28
C THR A 195 -9.65 7.54 -8.71
N LEU A 196 -8.98 6.52 -8.16
CA LEU A 196 -9.65 5.44 -7.44
C LEU A 196 -10.38 5.98 -6.19
N ASP A 197 -9.77 6.93 -5.47
CA ASP A 197 -10.37 7.61 -4.32
C ASP A 197 -11.70 8.30 -4.68
N GLU A 198 -11.74 9.07 -5.76
CA GLU A 198 -12.96 9.71 -6.24
C GLU A 198 -14.01 8.66 -6.64
N SER A 199 -13.56 7.49 -7.15
CA SER A 199 -14.46 6.38 -7.48
C SER A 199 -15.09 5.79 -6.23
N TYR A 200 -14.31 5.59 -5.16
CA TYR A 200 -14.81 5.07 -3.89
C TYR A 200 -15.70 6.08 -3.17
N ASN A 201 -15.29 7.34 -3.11
CA ASN A 201 -16.13 8.42 -2.59
C ASN A 201 -17.47 8.49 -3.32
N ARG A 202 -17.47 8.45 -4.65
CA ARG A 202 -18.70 8.48 -5.41
C ARG A 202 -19.63 7.30 -5.10
N ILE A 203 -19.07 6.10 -4.86
CA ILE A 203 -19.86 4.93 -4.48
C ILE A 203 -20.43 5.11 -3.07
N LEU A 204 -19.60 5.46 -2.09
CA LEU A 204 -20.02 5.66 -0.69
C LEU A 204 -21.03 6.81 -0.54
N LEU A 205 -20.84 7.90 -1.29
CA LEU A 205 -21.72 9.09 -1.29
C LEU A 205 -22.97 8.91 -2.15
N SER A 206 -23.02 7.90 -3.04
CA SER A 206 -24.23 7.63 -3.84
C SER A 206 -25.38 7.02 -3.03
N ILE A 207 -25.12 6.62 -1.80
CA ILE A 207 -26.09 6.04 -0.87
C ILE A 207 -26.83 7.18 -0.18
N GLN A 208 -28.13 7.24 -0.43
CA GLN A 208 -28.98 8.38 -0.07
C GLN A 208 -29.57 8.30 1.34
N SER A 209 -29.74 7.09 1.89
CA SER A 209 -30.26 6.89 3.24
C SER A 209 -29.13 6.88 4.26
N ASP A 210 -29.27 7.64 5.34
CA ASP A 210 -28.31 7.65 6.46
C ASP A 210 -28.26 6.29 7.16
N GLU A 211 -29.39 5.58 7.22
CA GLU A 211 -29.47 4.22 7.76
C GLU A 211 -28.66 3.23 6.89
N GLU A 212 -28.80 3.31 5.56
CA GLU A 212 -28.01 2.49 4.64
C GLU A 212 -26.51 2.82 4.71
N ARG A 213 -26.17 4.09 4.92
CA ARG A 213 -24.78 4.53 5.08
C ARG A 213 -24.15 3.97 6.35
N GLU A 214 -24.91 3.91 7.44
CA GLU A 214 -24.46 3.35 8.70
C GLU A 214 -24.27 1.83 8.60
N ILE A 215 -25.25 1.12 8.03
CA ILE A 215 -25.17 -0.32 7.74
C ILE A 215 -23.94 -0.62 6.88
N LEU A 216 -23.71 0.18 5.84
CA LEU A 216 -22.54 0.10 4.98
C LEU A 216 -21.23 0.26 5.77
N ARG A 217 -21.14 1.32 6.57
CA ARG A 217 -19.96 1.64 7.37
C ARG A 217 -19.60 0.46 8.29
N ARG A 218 -20.57 -0.06 9.03
CA ARG A 218 -20.37 -1.21 9.94
C ARG A 218 -20.00 -2.47 9.17
N THR A 219 -20.66 -2.73 8.03
CA THR A 219 -20.32 -3.87 7.16
C THR A 219 -18.87 -3.82 6.71
N LEU A 220 -18.41 -2.67 6.21
CA LEU A 220 -17.04 -2.48 5.76
C LEU A 220 -16.05 -2.61 6.93
N GLN A 221 -16.38 -2.09 8.12
CA GLN A 221 -15.56 -2.26 9.31
C GLN A 221 -15.36 -3.73 9.68
N PHE A 222 -16.43 -4.52 9.73
CA PHE A 222 -16.33 -5.95 10.03
C PHE A 222 -15.53 -6.70 8.95
N VAL A 223 -15.73 -6.40 7.66
CA VAL A 223 -14.97 -7.04 6.58
C VAL A 223 -13.49 -6.68 6.61
N VAL A 224 -13.15 -5.43 6.94
CA VAL A 224 -11.77 -4.91 6.96
C VAL A 224 -10.99 -5.35 8.19
N PHE A 225 -11.62 -5.29 9.36
CA PHE A 225 -10.94 -5.44 10.66
C PHE A 225 -11.18 -6.80 11.34
N ALA A 226 -11.99 -7.69 10.77
CA ALA A 226 -12.15 -9.03 11.33
C ALA A 226 -10.82 -9.79 11.37
N ALA A 227 -10.58 -10.48 12.50
CA ALA A 227 -9.40 -11.32 12.70
C ALA A 227 -9.28 -12.48 11.69
N ARG A 228 -10.41 -12.87 11.08
CA ARG A 228 -10.48 -13.87 10.01
C ARG A 228 -11.51 -13.44 8.96
N PRO A 229 -11.41 -13.92 7.71
CA PRO A 229 -12.46 -13.73 6.71
C PRO A 229 -13.84 -14.15 7.25
N MET A 230 -14.84 -13.29 7.07
CA MET A 230 -16.21 -13.52 7.53
C MET A 230 -17.12 -13.99 6.40
N LYS A 231 -18.07 -14.87 6.72
CA LYS A 231 -19.15 -15.26 5.80
C LYS A 231 -20.24 -14.20 5.81
N LEU A 232 -21.04 -14.11 4.74
CA LEU A 232 -22.16 -13.18 4.66
C LEU A 232 -23.07 -13.25 5.91
N LYS A 233 -23.44 -14.46 6.32
CA LYS A 233 -24.29 -14.66 7.51
C LYS A 233 -23.67 -14.09 8.78
N GLU A 234 -22.35 -14.20 8.94
CA GLU A 234 -21.66 -13.66 10.11
C GLU A 234 -21.64 -12.13 10.09
N VAL A 235 -21.47 -11.54 8.91
CA VAL A 235 -21.45 -10.07 8.73
C VAL A 235 -22.83 -9.47 8.99
N VAL A 236 -23.89 -10.10 8.49
CA VAL A 236 -25.27 -9.65 8.70
C VAL A 236 -25.63 -9.64 10.18
N GLU A 237 -25.29 -10.71 10.91
CA GLU A 237 -25.52 -10.77 12.36
C GLU A 237 -24.68 -9.73 13.09
N ALA A 238 -23.40 -9.54 12.71
CA ALA A 238 -22.53 -8.55 13.36
C ALA A 238 -23.00 -7.11 13.18
N VAL A 239 -23.52 -6.76 12.00
CA VAL A 239 -24.03 -5.40 11.70
C VAL A 239 -25.31 -5.08 12.45
N GLY A 240 -26.13 -6.10 12.75
CA GLY A 240 -27.36 -5.95 13.54
C GLY A 240 -27.15 -5.82 15.05
N ILE A 241 -25.92 -5.99 15.56
CA ILE A 241 -25.65 -5.84 17.01
C ILE A 241 -25.46 -4.35 17.31
N GLU A 242 -26.31 -3.71 18.11
CA GLU A 242 -26.06 -2.33 18.56
C GLU A 242 -24.92 -2.29 19.61
N ASP A 243 -24.09 -1.23 19.58
CA ASP A 243 -22.88 -1.11 20.42
C ASP A 243 -23.19 -1.12 21.94
N ASP A 244 -24.42 -0.76 22.33
CA ASP A 244 -24.87 -0.67 23.72
C ASP A 244 -25.74 -1.85 24.19
N ASN A 245 -26.04 -2.81 23.31
CA ASN A 245 -27.00 -3.88 23.59
C ASN A 245 -26.32 -5.25 23.69
N THR A 246 -26.51 -5.94 24.82
CA THR A 246 -25.92 -7.28 25.07
C THR A 246 -26.82 -8.43 24.62
N LYS A 247 -27.97 -8.11 24.02
CA LYS A 247 -28.96 -9.08 23.53
C LYS A 247 -29.20 -8.83 22.04
N LEU A 248 -29.25 -9.92 21.27
CA LEU A 248 -29.68 -9.90 19.88
C LEU A 248 -31.19 -9.73 19.85
N ASP A 249 -31.69 -8.57 19.44
CA ASP A 249 -33.10 -8.36 19.18
C ASP A 249 -33.48 -9.08 17.86
N PRO A 250 -34.51 -9.94 17.84
CA PRO A 250 -35.03 -10.50 16.60
C PRO A 250 -35.48 -9.45 15.58
N ASP A 251 -35.90 -8.27 16.02
CA ASP A 251 -36.38 -7.18 15.15
C ASP A 251 -35.22 -6.40 14.49
N ASP A 252 -34.01 -6.48 15.05
CA ASP A 252 -32.77 -5.91 14.46
C ASP A 252 -32.19 -6.79 13.34
N ARG A 253 -32.78 -7.97 13.11
CA ARG A 253 -32.32 -8.89 12.06
C ARG A 253 -32.76 -8.41 10.70
N PHE A 254 -31.81 -8.38 9.77
CA PHE A 254 -32.10 -8.12 8.37
C PHE A 254 -33.08 -9.15 7.81
N ASN A 255 -34.32 -8.71 7.51
CA ASN A 255 -35.35 -9.52 6.85
C ASN A 255 -34.89 -10.06 5.48
N ASN A 256 -33.99 -9.36 4.80
CA ASN A 256 -33.37 -9.84 3.57
C ASN A 256 -31.87 -9.46 3.52
N PRO A 257 -30.97 -10.36 3.94
CA PRO A 257 -29.52 -10.10 3.97
C PRO A 257 -28.92 -9.86 2.57
N GLU A 258 -29.62 -10.27 1.50
CA GLU A 258 -29.15 -10.03 0.14
C GLU A 258 -29.28 -8.56 -0.30
N HIS A 259 -30.17 -7.77 0.33
CA HIS A 259 -30.26 -6.33 0.07
C HIS A 259 -28.98 -5.60 0.47
N LEU A 260 -28.35 -6.05 1.55
CA LEU A 260 -27.08 -5.53 2.03
C LEU A 260 -26.00 -5.75 0.97
N ILE A 261 -25.94 -6.94 0.35
CA ILE A 261 -25.03 -7.19 -0.78
C ILE A 261 -25.41 -6.39 -2.01
N LYS A 262 -26.71 -6.25 -2.34
CA LYS A 262 -27.17 -5.63 -3.60
C LYS A 262 -26.63 -4.20 -3.76
N ASN A 263 -26.66 -3.41 -2.69
CA ASN A 263 -26.13 -2.05 -2.66
C ASN A 263 -24.59 -2.02 -2.59
N LEU A 264 -23.98 -3.11 -2.14
CA LEU A 264 -22.53 -3.29 -1.94
C LEU A 264 -21.81 -4.05 -3.05
N ARG A 265 -22.50 -4.49 -4.11
CA ARG A 265 -21.93 -5.35 -5.16
C ARG A 265 -20.73 -4.72 -5.87
N SER A 266 -20.57 -3.41 -5.85
CA SER A 266 -19.41 -2.72 -6.41
C SER A 266 -18.16 -2.81 -5.53
N LEU A 267 -18.32 -2.97 -4.21
CA LEU A 267 -17.21 -2.95 -3.23
C LEU A 267 -16.92 -4.33 -2.61
N LEU A 268 -17.88 -5.25 -2.63
CA LEU A 268 -17.75 -6.58 -2.04
C LEU A 268 -17.94 -7.70 -3.06
N ILE A 269 -17.20 -8.78 -2.86
CA ILE A 269 -17.27 -10.03 -3.61
C ILE A 269 -17.35 -11.21 -2.64
N THR A 270 -17.89 -12.33 -3.12
CA THR A 270 -17.91 -13.59 -2.37
C THR A 270 -16.98 -14.58 -3.05
N ILE A 271 -15.94 -15.04 -2.35
CA ILE A 271 -15.00 -16.06 -2.83
C ILE A 271 -14.99 -17.21 -1.82
N GLY A 272 -15.29 -18.43 -2.28
CA GLY A 272 -15.32 -19.62 -1.42
C GLY A 272 -16.30 -19.53 -0.25
N GLY A 273 -17.38 -18.75 -0.40
CA GLY A 273 -18.38 -18.50 0.65
C GLY A 273 -18.01 -17.41 1.67
N TYR A 274 -16.85 -16.76 1.52
CA TYR A 274 -16.41 -15.67 2.37
C TYR A 274 -16.56 -14.32 1.66
N LEU A 275 -16.99 -13.31 2.41
CA LEU A 275 -17.11 -11.95 1.94
C LEU A 275 -15.73 -11.28 1.96
N ARG A 276 -15.36 -10.64 0.85
CA ARG A 276 -14.10 -9.92 0.69
C ARG A 276 -14.35 -8.59 -0.01
N LEU A 277 -13.44 -7.64 0.20
CA LEU A 277 -13.39 -6.44 -0.61
C LEU A 277 -13.04 -6.81 -2.05
N PHE A 278 -13.67 -6.11 -2.98
CA PHE A 278 -13.52 -6.31 -4.42
C PHE A 278 -12.08 -6.09 -4.87
N CYS A 279 -11.37 -5.14 -4.28
CA CYS A 279 -9.96 -4.88 -4.56
C CYS A 279 -9.24 -4.46 -3.29
N TYR A 280 -7.96 -4.83 -3.18
CA TYR A 280 -7.09 -4.44 -2.07
C TYR A 280 -7.00 -2.91 -1.90
N SER A 281 -7.09 -2.15 -3.00
CA SER A 281 -7.09 -0.67 -2.96
C SER A 281 -8.31 -0.08 -2.24
N ILE A 282 -9.44 -0.80 -2.15
CA ILE A 282 -10.59 -0.38 -1.32
C ILE A 282 -10.22 -0.47 0.16
N GLN A 283 -9.49 -1.52 0.56
CA GLN A 283 -9.03 -1.69 1.94
C GLN A 283 -8.08 -0.57 2.34
N GLU A 284 -7.12 -0.23 1.47
CA GLU A 284 -6.21 0.90 1.69
C GLU A 284 -6.95 2.22 1.80
N TYR A 285 -7.94 2.44 0.92
CA TYR A 285 -8.78 3.63 0.97
C TYR A 285 -9.51 3.76 2.32
N LEU A 286 -10.16 2.68 2.76
CA LEU A 286 -10.92 2.61 4.01
C LEU A 286 -10.06 2.73 5.28
N GLN A 287 -8.80 2.29 5.23
CA GLN A 287 -7.86 2.38 6.35
C GLN A 287 -7.05 3.67 6.36
N SER A 288 -7.10 4.46 5.28
CA SER A 288 -6.40 5.73 5.22
C SER A 288 -7.11 6.80 6.06
N LEU A 289 -6.33 7.74 6.63
CA LEU A 289 -6.82 8.94 7.35
C LEU A 289 -7.70 9.89 6.50
N ARG A 290 -8.12 9.48 5.30
CA ARG A 290 -8.92 10.28 4.36
C ARG A 290 -10.43 10.25 4.67
N ILE A 291 -10.85 9.41 5.61
CA ILE A 291 -12.26 9.25 6.02
C ILE A 291 -12.49 9.81 7.45
N ALA A 292 -11.47 10.42 8.05
CA ALA A 292 -11.60 11.15 9.32
C ALA A 292 -12.12 12.58 9.09
#